data_AF-A0A1B9IC22-F1
#
_entry.id   AF-A0A1B9IC22-F1
#
_cell.length_a   1.000
_cell.length_b   1.000
_cell.length_c   1.000
_cell.angle_alpha   90.00
_cell.angle_beta   90.00
_cell.angle_gamma   90.00
#
_symmetry.space_group_name_H-M   'P 1'
#
loop_
_entity.id
_entity.type
_entity.pdbx_description
1 polymer ?
#
loop_
_entity_poly.entity_id
_entity_poly.type
_entity_poly.pdbx_seq_one_letter_code
_entity_poly.pdbx_strand_id
1 'polypeptide(L)'
;MSLATAKNATAGPSKPKSQAVKTVAVDSGKTIRAQSKKDKAKSNVNNAGQEQVDRAGMSKEVVKAVLASPLTVSWPNIPRHLQNATLHALKELIPSNIADYHVSRARCHQREKRSRRRILRKSDNAEKSNIVDSTENLEASEGDKDTEEHSEVGKKRTSGPSPPEPATKRSRLEVDTAREIDRPLKPEILSHMVLGINEVLKTLESQISSLRMRLMIMGDALNGKITSTLIKSNQKSHLLPTAPRSPSSSPEPEEVKKSETNSQNDIKILEYIIVPLLSINPQSLVSPIPQYCATYNALVYQHQHLSKICRTRLKSSEVEDVIGEAMEEVRVVPLGAVEKEITELVGLRRVACLGIRGSHPSVSLIRNLLPKSVLHPPRHSITLPIPTSSLNIHNSNSNNIATTQKSKPLIPGVHYADLHIKGIKTKIPVDNAARKAKRLEEVRKKRVEAKLKKKEANEKAKKR
;
A
#
# COMPACT_ATOMS: atom_id res chain seq x y z
N MET A 1 32.45 24.99 42.91
CA MET A 1 32.35 26.19 42.05
C MET A 1 30.93 26.27 41.52
N SER A 2 30.14 27.16 42.12
CA SER A 2 28.71 27.33 41.89
C SER A 2 28.54 28.48 40.91
N LEU A 3 27.88 28.26 39.76
CA LEU A 3 27.61 29.31 38.78
C LEU A 3 26.12 29.52 38.62
N ALA A 4 25.78 30.80 38.70
CA ALA A 4 24.48 31.35 38.98
C ALA A 4 23.55 31.36 37.77
N THR A 5 22.26 31.31 38.12
CA THR A 5 21.08 31.45 37.29
C THR A 5 20.90 32.90 36.82
N ALA A 6 20.77 33.10 35.50
CA ALA A 6 20.31 34.36 34.92
C ALA A 6 18.87 34.20 34.41
N LYS A 7 17.94 34.91 35.07
CA LYS A 7 16.54 35.09 34.66
C LYS A 7 16.49 36.14 33.54
N ASN A 8 16.04 35.77 32.35
CA ASN A 8 15.60 36.73 31.34
C ASN A 8 14.08 36.64 31.18
N ALA A 9 13.41 37.70 31.63
CA ALA A 9 12.02 37.99 31.36
C ALA A 9 11.92 38.69 29.99
N THR A 10 11.23 38.08 29.04
CA THR A 10 10.87 38.73 27.78
C THR A 10 9.36 38.70 27.57
N ALA A 11 8.86 39.91 27.39
CA ALA A 11 7.48 40.33 27.21
C ALA A 11 6.67 39.48 26.23
N GLY A 12 5.41 39.23 26.62
CA GLY A 12 4.44 38.50 25.82
C GLY A 12 3.89 39.32 24.65
N PRO A 13 3.42 38.65 23.58
CA PRO A 13 2.71 39.31 22.50
C PRO A 13 1.22 39.49 22.84
N SER A 14 0.78 40.71 22.58
CA SER A 14 -0.56 41.28 22.62
C SER A 14 -1.69 40.38 22.09
N LYS A 15 -2.78 40.33 22.86
CA LYS A 15 -4.10 39.77 22.48
C LYS A 15 -4.63 40.45 21.20
N PRO A 16 -5.07 39.71 20.17
CA PRO A 16 -5.87 40.29 19.10
C PRO A 16 -7.29 40.56 19.61
N LYS A 17 -7.77 41.78 19.39
CA LYS A 17 -9.15 42.24 19.64
C LYS A 17 -10.14 41.31 18.90
N SER A 18 -10.93 40.57 19.66
CA SER A 18 -12.10 39.83 19.17
C SER A 18 -13.14 40.83 18.67
N GLN A 19 -13.37 40.88 17.36
CA GLN A 19 -14.55 41.53 16.80
C GLN A 19 -15.79 40.75 17.23
N ALA A 20 -16.67 41.43 17.96
CA ALA A 20 -17.97 40.93 18.35
C ALA A 20 -18.82 40.66 17.09
N VAL A 21 -19.01 39.38 16.77
CA VAL A 21 -20.00 38.94 15.80
C VAL A 21 -21.37 39.14 16.45
N LYS A 22 -22.14 40.12 15.95
CA LYS A 22 -23.55 40.28 16.28
C LYS A 22 -24.30 39.00 15.92
N THR A 23 -24.69 38.24 16.94
CA THR A 23 -25.66 37.16 16.83
C THR A 23 -27.02 37.77 16.54
N VAL A 24 -27.45 37.71 15.28
CA VAL A 24 -28.85 37.92 14.92
C VAL A 24 -29.61 36.67 15.35
N ALA A 25 -30.41 36.79 16.40
CA ALA A 25 -31.40 35.80 16.78
C ALA A 25 -32.41 35.68 15.63
N VAL A 26 -32.43 34.52 14.98
CA VAL A 26 -33.50 34.15 14.05
C VAL A 26 -34.28 33.04 14.71
N ASP A 27 -35.44 33.40 15.24
CA ASP A 27 -36.52 32.51 15.61
C ASP A 27 -36.88 31.62 14.40
N SER A 28 -36.60 30.32 14.51
CA SER A 28 -37.04 29.32 13.52
C SER A 28 -38.05 28.35 14.15
N GLY A 29 -39.16 28.91 14.62
CA GLY A 29 -40.39 28.19 14.93
C GLY A 29 -41.45 28.42 13.85
N LYS A 30 -41.17 28.05 12.58
CA LYS A 30 -42.22 27.96 11.54
C LYS A 30 -42.05 26.71 10.68
N THR A 31 -42.93 25.78 10.95
CA THR A 31 -43.28 24.59 10.18
C THR A 31 -43.47 24.90 8.69
N ILE A 32 -42.66 24.24 7.85
CA ILE A 32 -42.81 24.24 6.39
C ILE A 32 -43.95 23.25 6.06
N ARG A 33 -45.19 23.70 6.17
CA ARG A 33 -46.34 22.98 5.61
C ARG A 33 -47.25 23.94 4.85
N ALA A 34 -47.12 23.86 3.53
CA ALA A 34 -48.18 24.06 2.54
C ALA A 34 -48.93 25.40 2.53
N GLN A 35 -48.36 26.44 1.90
CA GLN A 35 -49.03 27.51 1.12
C GLN A 35 -47.93 28.11 0.21
N SER A 36 -48.05 28.44 -1.07
CA SER A 36 -49.18 28.79 -1.93
C SER A 36 -48.75 28.60 -3.39
N LYS A 37 -49.59 27.94 -4.19
CA LYS A 37 -49.66 28.22 -5.63
C LYS A 37 -50.32 29.59 -5.79
N LYS A 38 -49.98 30.26 -6.90
CA LYS A 38 -50.64 31.45 -7.48
C LYS A 38 -50.05 32.79 -7.02
N ASP A 39 -49.82 33.63 -8.03
CA ASP A 39 -49.48 35.06 -8.00
C ASP A 39 -48.03 35.48 -7.79
N LYS A 40 -47.25 35.47 -8.88
CA LYS A 40 -46.36 36.60 -9.23
C LYS A 40 -45.99 36.61 -10.73
N ALA A 41 -46.95 37.04 -11.54
CA ALA A 41 -46.67 37.60 -12.86
C ALA A 41 -46.59 39.13 -12.74
N LYS A 42 -45.68 39.74 -13.51
CA LYS A 42 -45.53 41.19 -13.78
C LYS A 42 -44.88 42.04 -12.67
N SER A 43 -43.55 42.09 -12.68
CA SER A 43 -42.85 43.37 -12.44
C SER A 43 -41.49 43.41 -13.15
N ASN A 44 -41.21 44.59 -13.72
CA ASN A 44 -39.95 45.13 -14.29
C ASN A 44 -39.54 44.77 -15.73
N VAL A 45 -40.07 45.57 -16.67
CA VAL A 45 -39.63 45.71 -18.07
C VAL A 45 -38.66 46.89 -18.28
N ASN A 46 -38.36 47.72 -17.28
CA ASN A 46 -37.67 49.01 -17.51
C ASN A 46 -36.16 49.06 -17.19
N ASN A 47 -35.46 47.93 -17.02
CA ASN A 47 -33.99 47.90 -16.84
C ASN A 47 -33.28 47.19 -18.03
N ALA A 48 -33.53 47.66 -19.25
CA ALA A 48 -33.02 47.06 -20.49
C ALA A 48 -31.59 47.48 -20.88
N GLY A 49 -30.89 48.26 -20.06
CA GLY A 49 -29.57 48.82 -20.41
C GLY A 49 -28.37 48.30 -19.61
N GLN A 50 -28.58 47.50 -18.56
CA GLN A 50 -27.47 46.86 -17.85
C GLN A 50 -27.20 45.51 -18.49
N GLU A 51 -26.00 45.36 -19.05
CA GLU A 51 -25.40 44.12 -19.57
C GLU A 51 -26.01 42.91 -18.86
N GLN A 52 -26.62 41.99 -19.62
CA GLN A 52 -27.04 40.69 -19.11
C GLN A 52 -25.79 39.98 -18.61
N VAL A 53 -25.41 40.23 -17.35
CA VAL A 53 -24.24 39.63 -16.74
C VAL A 53 -24.46 38.14 -16.82
N ASP A 54 -23.55 37.49 -17.54
CA ASP A 54 -23.64 36.13 -18.06
C ASP A 54 -23.97 35.12 -16.94
N ARG A 55 -25.26 34.98 -16.57
CA ARG A 55 -25.70 34.19 -15.39
C ARG A 55 -25.31 32.73 -15.50
N ALA A 56 -25.18 32.24 -16.73
CA ALA A 56 -24.67 30.91 -17.04
C ALA A 56 -23.20 30.69 -16.58
N GLY A 57 -22.41 31.75 -16.46
CA GLY A 57 -21.04 31.74 -15.95
C GLY A 57 -20.92 31.91 -14.44
N MET A 58 -21.97 32.36 -13.75
CA MET A 58 -21.94 32.56 -12.31
C MET A 58 -22.01 31.24 -11.55
N SER A 59 -21.10 31.04 -10.60
CA SER A 59 -21.11 29.89 -9.69
C SER A 59 -21.14 30.37 -8.25
N LYS A 60 -22.04 29.80 -7.44
CA LYS A 60 -22.11 30.02 -6.00
C LYS A 60 -21.18 29.04 -5.31
N GLU A 61 -20.37 29.54 -4.38
CA GLU A 61 -19.58 28.68 -3.49
C GLU A 61 -20.49 28.10 -2.41
N VAL A 62 -20.50 26.78 -2.28
CA VAL A 62 -21.29 26.03 -1.30
C VAL A 62 -20.35 25.12 -0.52
N VAL A 63 -20.35 25.27 0.80
CA VAL A 63 -19.58 24.41 1.71
C VAL A 63 -20.42 23.17 2.02
N LYS A 64 -19.89 21.99 1.70
CA LYS A 64 -20.48 20.69 2.05
C LYS A 64 -19.77 20.10 3.26
N ALA A 65 -20.52 19.71 4.27
CA ALA A 65 -19.98 18.96 5.39
C ALA A 65 -19.57 17.55 4.94
N VAL A 66 -18.35 17.15 5.24
CA VAL A 66 -17.79 15.82 4.97
C VAL A 66 -17.17 15.29 6.26
N LEU A 67 -17.59 14.10 6.66
CA LEU A 67 -17.03 13.43 7.82
C LEU A 67 -15.58 13.04 7.52
N ALA A 68 -14.63 13.58 8.28
CA ALA A 68 -13.25 13.14 8.23
C ALA A 68 -13.08 11.95 9.17
N SER A 69 -12.42 10.90 8.69
CA SER A 69 -12.13 9.74 9.53
C SER A 69 -11.19 10.16 10.68
N PRO A 70 -11.63 10.07 11.95
CA PRO A 70 -10.81 10.43 13.11
C PRO A 70 -9.69 9.42 13.36
N LEU A 71 -9.73 8.29 12.66
CA LEU A 71 -8.75 7.20 12.73
C LEU A 71 -7.58 7.39 11.76
N THR A 72 -7.50 8.53 11.09
CA THR A 72 -6.40 8.81 10.16
C THR A 72 -5.15 9.16 10.94
N VAL A 73 -4.13 8.32 10.80
CA VAL A 73 -2.82 8.56 11.41
C VAL A 73 -2.01 9.48 10.52
N SER A 74 -1.60 10.63 11.06
CA SER A 74 -0.74 11.57 10.36
C SER A 74 0.69 11.03 10.23
N TRP A 75 1.39 11.47 9.18
CA TRP A 75 2.82 11.24 9.07
C TRP A 75 3.57 11.99 10.17
N PRO A 76 4.60 11.40 10.79
CA PRO A 76 5.41 12.11 11.77
C PRO A 76 6.17 13.26 11.09
N ASN A 77 6.29 14.41 11.75
CA ASN A 77 7.02 15.54 11.21
C ASN A 77 8.47 15.49 11.69
N ILE A 78 9.40 15.17 10.79
CA ILE A 78 10.83 15.10 11.09
C ILE A 78 11.54 16.36 10.56
N PRO A 79 12.26 17.11 11.40
CA PRO A 79 13.10 18.22 10.97
C PRO A 79 14.09 17.85 9.85
N ARG A 80 14.30 18.77 8.90
CA ARG A 80 15.14 18.53 7.71
C ARG A 80 16.57 18.08 8.04
N HIS A 81 17.18 18.63 9.10
CA HIS A 81 18.53 18.23 9.50
C HIS A 81 18.61 16.77 9.94
N LEU A 82 17.58 16.25 10.63
CA LEU A 82 17.48 14.83 10.99
C LEU A 82 17.21 13.95 9.77
N GLN A 83 16.41 14.41 8.81
CA GLN A 83 16.24 13.69 7.54
C GLN A 83 17.58 13.50 6.82
N ASN A 84 18.38 14.57 6.73
CA ASN A 84 19.72 14.53 6.12
C ASN A 84 20.66 13.62 6.92
N ALA A 85 20.70 13.75 8.25
CA ALA A 85 21.53 12.89 9.09
C ALA A 85 21.14 11.41 8.98
N THR A 86 19.84 11.11 8.86
CA THR A 86 19.36 9.74 8.67
C THR A 86 19.79 9.21 7.30
N LEU A 87 19.75 10.05 6.27
CA LEU A 87 20.24 9.70 4.94
C LEU A 87 21.74 9.39 4.94
N HIS A 88 22.56 10.12 5.71
CA HIS A 88 23.97 9.80 5.90
C HIS A 88 24.17 8.49 6.65
N ALA A 89 23.42 8.27 7.75
CA ALA A 89 23.46 7.01 8.49
C ALA A 89 23.05 5.81 7.62
N LEU A 90 22.16 6.00 6.64
CA LEU A 90 21.80 4.94 5.69
C LEU A 90 22.96 4.52 4.77
N LYS A 91 23.89 5.43 4.45
CA LYS A 91 25.09 5.10 3.66
C LYS A 91 26.02 4.18 4.45
N GLU A 92 26.06 4.32 5.77
CA GLU A 92 26.82 3.43 6.66
C GLU A 92 26.08 2.11 6.92
N LEU A 93 24.75 2.16 6.99
CA LEU A 93 23.90 0.99 7.23
C LEU A 93 23.89 0.03 6.02
N ILE A 94 23.91 0.56 4.80
CA ILE A 94 23.76 -0.18 3.54
C ILE A 94 25.13 -0.21 2.84
N PRO A 95 25.92 -1.29 2.98
CA PRO A 95 27.23 -1.33 2.33
C PRO A 95 27.08 -1.41 0.81
N SER A 96 28.09 -0.90 0.10
CA SER A 96 28.11 -0.82 -1.37
C SER A 96 27.95 -2.18 -2.06
N ASN A 97 28.34 -3.27 -1.40
CA ASN A 97 28.21 -4.63 -1.92
C ASN A 97 26.76 -5.06 -2.20
N ILE A 98 25.76 -4.42 -1.55
CA ILE A 98 24.34 -4.71 -1.79
C ILE A 98 23.93 -4.24 -3.19
N ALA A 99 24.41 -3.08 -3.62
CA ALA A 99 24.14 -2.57 -4.96
C ALA A 99 24.71 -3.51 -6.03
N ASP A 100 25.96 -3.94 -5.85
CA ASP A 100 26.62 -4.88 -6.75
C ASP A 100 25.90 -6.23 -6.81
N TYR A 101 25.42 -6.73 -5.66
CA TYR A 101 24.60 -7.94 -5.60
C TYR A 101 23.31 -7.80 -6.40
N HIS A 102 22.55 -6.71 -6.23
CA HIS A 102 21.30 -6.51 -6.95
C HIS A 102 21.51 -6.37 -8.47
N VAL A 103 22.54 -5.63 -8.90
CA VAL A 103 22.93 -5.50 -10.30
C VAL A 103 23.35 -6.85 -10.88
N SER A 104 24.21 -7.59 -10.18
CA SER A 104 24.69 -8.91 -10.61
C SER A 104 23.56 -9.93 -10.68
N ARG A 105 22.69 -9.97 -9.67
CA ARG A 105 21.48 -10.81 -9.65
C ARG A 105 20.55 -10.47 -10.82
N ALA A 106 20.34 -9.19 -11.12
CA ALA A 106 19.52 -8.77 -12.25
C ALA A 106 20.13 -9.20 -13.60
N ARG A 107 21.46 -9.08 -13.77
CA ARG A 107 22.18 -9.56 -14.95
C ARG A 107 22.07 -11.08 -15.11
N CYS A 108 22.29 -11.84 -14.04
CA CYS A 108 22.15 -13.30 -14.05
C CYS A 108 20.71 -13.72 -14.41
N HIS A 109 19.70 -13.08 -13.83
CA HIS A 109 18.30 -13.36 -14.15
C HIS A 109 17.95 -13.03 -15.61
N GLN A 110 18.44 -11.91 -16.15
CA GLN A 110 18.25 -11.60 -17.57
C GLN A 110 18.94 -12.60 -18.50
N ARG A 111 20.17 -13.02 -18.16
CA ARG A 111 20.91 -14.05 -18.89
C ARG A 111 20.17 -15.39 -18.87
N GLU A 112 19.69 -15.81 -17.70
CA GLU A 112 18.91 -17.03 -17.51
C GLU A 112 17.61 -16.98 -18.34
N LYS A 113 16.87 -15.87 -18.28
CA LYS A 113 15.64 -15.67 -19.09
C LYS A 113 15.92 -15.73 -20.59
N ARG A 114 17.03 -15.15 -21.05
CA ARG A 114 17.44 -15.23 -22.47
C ARG A 114 17.81 -16.65 -22.86
N SER A 115 18.52 -17.37 -21.99
CA SER A 115 18.88 -18.78 -22.21
C SER A 115 17.63 -19.66 -22.33
N ARG A 116 16.69 -19.55 -21.37
CA ARG A 116 15.42 -20.27 -21.40
C ARG A 116 14.62 -20.02 -22.69
N ARG A 117 14.56 -18.76 -23.15
CA ARG A 117 13.90 -18.40 -24.43
C ARG A 117 14.59 -19.01 -25.65
N ARG A 118 15.91 -19.17 -25.62
CA ARG A 118 16.66 -19.82 -26.72
C ARG A 118 16.41 -21.32 -26.74
N ILE A 119 16.35 -21.97 -25.57
CA ILE A 119 16.04 -23.40 -25.45
C ILE A 119 14.63 -23.67 -25.98
N LEU A 120 13.64 -22.88 -25.54
CA LEU A 120 12.25 -23.01 -26.01
C LEU A 120 12.13 -22.84 -27.53
N ARG A 121 12.83 -21.85 -28.11
CA ARG A 121 12.83 -21.69 -29.57
C ARG A 121 13.52 -22.83 -30.31
N LYS A 122 14.51 -23.49 -29.69
CA LYS A 122 15.18 -24.65 -30.29
C LYS A 122 14.30 -25.89 -30.25
N SER A 123 13.55 -26.12 -29.16
CA SER A 123 12.57 -27.22 -29.10
C SER A 123 11.46 -27.02 -30.11
N ASP A 124 10.89 -25.81 -30.21
CA ASP A 124 9.80 -25.52 -31.17
C ASP A 124 10.26 -25.71 -32.63
N ASN A 125 11.52 -25.43 -32.94
CA ASN A 125 12.06 -25.63 -34.29
C ASN A 125 12.40 -27.09 -34.57
N ALA A 126 12.88 -27.84 -33.57
CA ALA A 126 13.18 -29.27 -33.71
C ALA A 126 11.89 -30.09 -33.91
N GLU A 127 10.81 -29.75 -33.20
CA GLU A 127 9.50 -30.37 -33.43
C GLU A 127 8.97 -30.10 -34.84
N LYS A 128 9.11 -28.86 -35.33
CA LYS A 128 8.69 -28.52 -36.70
C LYS A 128 9.52 -29.23 -37.77
N SER A 129 10.84 -29.38 -37.57
CA SER A 129 11.67 -30.10 -38.55
C SER A 129 11.37 -31.59 -38.59
N ASN A 130 10.95 -32.21 -37.48
CA ASN A 130 10.59 -33.63 -37.47
C ASN A 130 9.23 -33.91 -38.12
N ILE A 131 8.32 -32.93 -38.20
CA ILE A 131 6.99 -33.11 -38.82
C ILE A 131 7.07 -33.04 -40.36
N VAL A 132 8.05 -32.34 -40.93
CA VAL A 132 8.18 -32.16 -42.38
C VAL A 132 8.80 -33.38 -43.08
N ASP A 133 9.50 -34.26 -42.34
CA ASP A 133 10.16 -35.45 -42.91
C ASP A 133 9.27 -36.72 -42.87
N SER A 134 8.01 -36.60 -42.43
CA SER A 134 7.07 -37.74 -42.31
C SER A 134 5.82 -37.61 -43.19
N THR A 135 5.72 -36.59 -44.05
CA THR A 135 4.53 -36.32 -44.89
C THR A 135 4.77 -36.38 -46.41
N GLU A 136 5.88 -36.96 -46.87
CA GLU A 136 6.12 -37.16 -48.31
C GLU A 136 5.57 -38.47 -48.91
N ASN A 137 4.66 -39.19 -48.25
CA ASN A 137 4.22 -40.48 -48.81
C ASN A 137 2.75 -40.89 -48.58
N LEU A 138 1.78 -39.96 -48.64
CA LEU A 138 0.36 -40.31 -48.74
C LEU A 138 -0.41 -39.32 -49.63
N GLU A 139 -0.48 -39.69 -50.89
CA GLU A 139 -1.57 -39.59 -51.88
C GLU A 139 -2.62 -38.46 -51.80
N ALA A 140 -2.67 -37.75 -52.93
CA ALA A 140 -3.81 -37.10 -53.56
C ALA A 140 -5.21 -37.35 -52.97
N SER A 141 -5.85 -36.26 -52.53
CA SER A 141 -7.31 -36.13 -52.59
C SER A 141 -7.68 -34.67 -52.82
N GLU A 142 -8.29 -34.43 -53.98
CA GLU A 142 -8.86 -33.16 -54.41
C GLU A 142 -9.94 -32.70 -53.41
N GLY A 143 -9.88 -31.44 -53.01
CA GLY A 143 -10.80 -30.85 -52.04
C GLY A 143 -10.81 -29.34 -52.13
N ASP A 144 -11.35 -28.87 -53.25
CA ASP A 144 -11.80 -27.51 -53.54
C ASP A 144 -12.46 -26.81 -52.33
N LYS A 145 -11.97 -25.60 -52.00
CA LYS A 145 -12.78 -24.51 -51.42
C LYS A 145 -12.02 -23.19 -51.31
N ASP A 146 -12.49 -22.27 -52.12
CA ASP A 146 -12.28 -20.82 -52.06
C ASP A 146 -12.50 -20.24 -50.66
N THR A 147 -11.54 -19.45 -50.16
CA THR A 147 -11.86 -18.24 -49.39
C THR A 147 -10.71 -17.24 -49.46
N GLU A 148 -10.91 -16.17 -50.24
CA GLU A 148 -10.14 -14.93 -50.22
C GLU A 148 -10.40 -14.16 -48.91
N GLU A 149 -9.34 -13.61 -48.28
CA GLU A 149 -9.17 -12.15 -48.13
C GLU A 149 -7.91 -11.79 -47.30
N HIS A 150 -6.95 -11.22 -48.05
CA HIS A 150 -6.02 -10.12 -47.73
C HIS A 150 -5.49 -9.90 -46.30
N SER A 151 -4.17 -10.12 -46.15
CA SER A 151 -3.29 -9.22 -45.38
C SER A 151 -1.86 -9.28 -45.94
N GLU A 152 -1.51 -8.27 -46.74
CA GLU A 152 -0.19 -8.09 -47.34
C GLU A 152 0.88 -7.84 -46.28
N VAL A 153 1.82 -8.79 -46.12
CA VAL A 153 3.07 -8.59 -45.38
C VAL A 153 4.17 -8.21 -46.37
N GLY A 154 4.83 -7.08 -46.08
CA GLY A 154 5.86 -6.47 -46.90
C GLY A 154 7.00 -7.41 -47.30
N LYS A 155 7.23 -7.48 -48.61
CA LYS A 155 8.39 -8.07 -49.28
C LYS A 155 9.70 -7.48 -48.75
N LYS A 156 10.51 -8.31 -48.09
CA LYS A 156 11.91 -8.01 -47.81
C LYS A 156 12.73 -8.38 -49.05
N ARG A 157 13.32 -7.38 -49.70
CA ARG A 157 14.23 -7.52 -50.84
C ARG A 157 15.42 -8.41 -50.48
N THR A 158 15.59 -9.50 -51.22
CA THR A 158 16.82 -10.26 -51.36
C THR A 158 17.29 -10.14 -52.80
N SER A 159 18.44 -9.51 -53.01
CA SER A 159 19.24 -9.70 -54.22
C SER A 159 20.70 -9.38 -53.92
N GLY A 160 21.57 -10.34 -54.20
CA GLY A 160 23.02 -10.23 -54.08
C GLY A 160 23.66 -11.62 -54.11
N PRO A 161 24.07 -12.12 -55.29
CA PRO A 161 24.75 -13.40 -55.44
C PRO A 161 26.27 -13.22 -55.42
N SER A 162 26.99 -14.05 -54.66
CA SER A 162 28.40 -14.34 -54.91
C SER A 162 28.73 -15.80 -54.53
N PRO A 163 29.69 -16.45 -55.23
CA PRO A 163 29.72 -17.89 -55.45
C PRO A 163 30.74 -18.59 -54.50
N PRO A 164 31.10 -19.88 -54.64
CA PRO A 164 31.13 -20.83 -53.52
C PRO A 164 32.56 -21.18 -53.04
N GLU A 165 32.77 -21.25 -51.72
CA GLU A 165 33.92 -21.97 -51.17
C GLU A 165 33.50 -22.95 -50.05
N PRO A 166 33.92 -24.22 -50.11
CA PRO A 166 33.45 -25.27 -49.22
C PRO A 166 34.27 -25.28 -47.91
N ALA A 167 33.93 -24.38 -46.99
CA ALA A 167 34.46 -24.46 -45.63
C ALA A 167 33.71 -25.54 -44.83
N THR A 168 34.38 -26.67 -44.68
CA THR A 168 34.04 -27.82 -43.83
C THR A 168 33.22 -27.45 -42.59
N LYS A 169 32.00 -28.00 -42.50
CA LYS A 169 31.16 -28.04 -41.29
C LYS A 169 31.92 -28.78 -40.17
N ARG A 170 32.75 -28.06 -39.40
CA ARG A 170 33.15 -28.53 -38.07
C ARG A 170 31.89 -28.47 -37.21
N SER A 171 31.26 -29.63 -37.03
CA SER A 171 30.25 -29.87 -36.01
C SER A 171 30.85 -29.48 -34.66
N ARG A 172 30.60 -28.23 -34.24
CA ARG A 172 30.86 -27.74 -32.88
C ARG A 172 29.80 -28.34 -31.94
N LEU A 173 29.77 -29.66 -31.90
CA LEU A 173 29.16 -30.44 -30.85
C LEU A 173 30.20 -30.50 -29.72
N GLU A 174 29.70 -30.36 -28.50
CA GLU A 174 30.43 -30.62 -27.26
C GLU A 174 31.45 -29.56 -26.83
N VAL A 175 31.01 -28.59 -26.02
CA VAL A 175 31.39 -28.41 -24.60
C VAL A 175 30.46 -27.30 -24.06
N ASP A 176 29.17 -27.61 -23.92
CA ASP A 176 28.20 -26.77 -23.20
C ASP A 176 27.70 -27.52 -21.94
N THR A 177 28.59 -28.30 -21.32
CA THR A 177 28.41 -28.81 -19.97
C THR A 177 28.38 -27.64 -19.00
N ALA A 178 27.16 -27.22 -18.67
CA ALA A 178 26.77 -26.64 -17.38
C ALA A 178 27.87 -25.80 -16.70
N ARG A 179 28.23 -24.65 -17.29
CA ARG A 179 28.69 -23.54 -16.45
C ARG A 179 27.49 -23.12 -15.62
N GLU A 180 27.30 -23.79 -14.49
CA GLU A 180 26.42 -23.39 -13.42
C GLU A 180 26.72 -21.90 -13.21
N ILE A 181 25.79 -21.05 -13.64
CA ILE A 181 26.02 -19.61 -13.65
C ILE A 181 26.08 -19.25 -12.17
N ASP A 182 27.29 -19.01 -11.65
CA ASP A 182 27.54 -18.64 -10.26
C ASP A 182 26.56 -17.52 -9.89
N ARG A 183 25.50 -17.91 -9.18
CA ARG A 183 24.54 -16.97 -8.66
C ARG A 183 25.27 -16.27 -7.53
N PRO A 184 25.33 -14.92 -7.53
CA PRO A 184 26.00 -14.22 -6.46
C PRO A 184 25.36 -14.63 -5.13
N LEU A 185 26.18 -14.94 -4.13
CA LEU A 185 25.71 -15.29 -2.80
C LEU A 185 24.97 -14.09 -2.20
N LYS A 186 23.83 -14.34 -1.56
CA LYS A 186 23.02 -13.28 -0.95
C LYS A 186 23.75 -12.72 0.28
N PRO A 187 24.05 -11.42 0.35
CA PRO A 187 24.61 -10.81 1.54
C PRO A 187 23.71 -11.02 2.77
N GLU A 188 24.30 -11.36 3.91
CA GLU A 188 23.57 -11.62 5.16
C GLU A 188 22.75 -10.40 5.62
N ILE A 189 23.26 -9.19 5.36
CA ILE A 189 22.62 -7.91 5.68
C ILE A 189 21.22 -7.80 5.04
N LEU A 190 21.02 -8.38 3.85
CA LEU A 190 19.70 -8.41 3.20
C LEU A 190 18.67 -9.30 3.93
N SER A 191 19.08 -10.08 4.93
CA SER A 191 18.15 -10.80 5.82
C SER A 191 17.60 -9.90 6.94
N HIS A 192 18.24 -8.76 7.18
CA HIS A 192 17.86 -7.75 8.19
C HIS A 192 17.16 -6.53 7.57
N MET A 193 17.00 -6.50 6.25
CA MET A 193 16.35 -5.43 5.51
C MET A 193 15.16 -5.96 4.70
N VAL A 194 14.13 -5.14 4.58
CA VAL A 194 12.93 -5.43 3.77
C VAL A 194 12.76 -4.31 2.75
N LEU A 195 12.85 -4.64 1.46
CA LEU A 195 12.82 -3.67 0.38
C LEU A 195 11.48 -3.72 -0.36
N GLY A 196 10.82 -2.57 -0.47
CA GLY A 196 9.57 -2.41 -1.22
C GLY A 196 8.32 -2.36 -0.36
N ILE A 197 7.28 -1.67 -0.86
CA ILE A 197 6.03 -1.42 -0.12
C ILE A 197 5.33 -2.73 0.25
N ASN A 198 5.13 -3.63 -0.71
CA ASN A 198 4.38 -4.86 -0.48
C ASN A 198 5.05 -5.79 0.52
N GLU A 199 6.38 -5.89 0.48
CA GLU A 199 7.12 -6.77 1.39
C GLU A 199 7.13 -6.19 2.82
N VAL A 200 7.23 -4.86 2.96
CA VAL A 200 7.08 -4.19 4.25
C VAL A 200 5.67 -4.39 4.81
N LEU A 201 4.62 -4.21 4.00
CA LEU A 201 3.24 -4.41 4.44
C LEU A 201 2.95 -5.86 4.82
N LYS A 202 3.37 -6.85 4.01
CA LYS A 202 3.25 -8.28 4.35
C LYS A 202 3.96 -8.60 5.67
N THR A 203 5.15 -8.03 5.88
CA THR A 203 5.91 -8.24 7.12
C THR A 203 5.17 -7.64 8.32
N LEU A 204 4.62 -6.42 8.18
CA LEU A 204 3.78 -5.79 9.22
C LEU A 204 2.50 -6.59 9.48
N GLU A 205 1.80 -7.07 8.45
CA GLU A 205 0.58 -7.88 8.58
C GLU A 205 0.87 -9.20 9.31
N SER A 206 1.98 -9.85 8.98
CA SER A 206 2.44 -11.05 9.68
C SER A 206 2.76 -10.76 11.16
N GLN A 207 3.46 -9.67 11.45
CA GLN A 207 3.75 -9.23 12.83
C GLN A 207 2.47 -8.89 13.62
N ILE A 208 1.52 -8.18 12.99
CA ILE A 208 0.22 -7.87 13.59
C ILE A 208 -0.55 -9.16 13.90
N SER A 209 -0.56 -10.11 12.97
CA SER A 209 -1.27 -11.39 13.14
C SER A 209 -0.65 -12.23 14.26
N SER A 210 0.68 -12.34 14.29
CA SER A 210 1.43 -13.01 15.36
C SER A 210 1.16 -12.36 16.73
N LEU A 211 1.18 -11.04 16.79
CA LEU A 211 0.94 -10.29 18.03
C LEU A 211 -0.51 -10.43 18.52
N ARG A 212 -1.49 -10.43 17.61
CA ARG A 212 -2.90 -10.71 17.93
C ARG A 212 -3.09 -12.10 18.51
N MET A 213 -2.49 -13.11 17.89
CA MET A 213 -2.53 -14.48 18.39
C MET A 213 -1.91 -14.58 19.78
N ARG A 214 -0.78 -13.91 20.01
CA ARG A 214 -0.12 -13.87 21.32
C ARG A 214 -0.96 -13.15 22.38
N LEU A 215 -1.59 -12.03 22.05
CA LEU A 215 -2.52 -11.34 22.95
C LEU A 215 -3.72 -12.22 23.35
N MET A 216 -4.25 -12.98 22.39
CA MET A 216 -5.32 -13.94 22.64
C MET A 216 -4.88 -15.04 23.61
N ILE A 217 -3.68 -15.62 23.40
CA ILE A 217 -3.09 -16.62 24.31
C ILE A 217 -2.92 -16.04 25.73
N MET A 218 -2.42 -14.81 25.86
CA MET A 218 -2.32 -14.15 27.17
C MET A 218 -3.70 -13.97 27.84
N GLY A 219 -4.69 -13.55 27.07
CA GLY A 219 -6.07 -13.40 27.56
C GLY A 219 -6.65 -14.72 28.06
N ASP A 220 -6.42 -15.82 27.34
CA ASP A 220 -6.89 -17.15 27.71
C ASP A 220 -6.19 -17.67 28.98
N ALA A 221 -4.87 -17.48 29.07
CA ALA A 221 -4.08 -17.85 30.25
C ALA A 221 -4.57 -17.11 31.51
N LEU A 222 -4.87 -15.81 31.40
CA LEU A 222 -5.41 -15.02 32.51
C LEU A 222 -6.80 -15.45 32.96
N ASN A 223 -7.58 -16.06 32.08
CA ASN A 223 -8.91 -16.59 32.39
C ASN A 223 -8.87 -18.00 33.01
N GLY A 224 -7.68 -18.55 33.29
CA GLY A 224 -7.52 -19.90 33.84
C GLY A 224 -7.88 -21.01 32.85
N LYS A 225 -8.16 -20.67 31.58
CA LYS A 225 -8.30 -21.63 30.48
C LYS A 225 -6.90 -21.98 30.00
N ILE A 226 -6.17 -22.75 30.81
CA ILE A 226 -4.79 -23.14 30.53
C ILE A 226 -4.77 -23.98 29.26
N THR A 227 -4.38 -23.35 28.16
CA THR A 227 -4.17 -23.93 26.83
C THR A 227 -2.79 -24.58 26.74
N SER A 228 -2.38 -25.38 27.74
CA SER A 228 -1.09 -26.10 27.70
C SER A 228 -0.98 -27.06 26.51
N THR A 229 -2.11 -27.41 25.89
CA THR A 229 -2.20 -28.26 24.68
C THR A 229 -2.01 -27.50 23.36
N LEU A 230 -2.18 -26.17 23.33
CA LEU A 230 -2.14 -25.38 22.08
C LEU A 230 -0.71 -24.94 21.71
N ILE A 231 0.15 -24.71 22.70
CA ILE A 231 1.55 -24.32 22.45
C ILE A 231 2.39 -25.52 21.94
N LYS A 232 2.05 -26.74 22.36
CA LYS A 232 2.76 -27.97 21.93
C LYS A 232 2.27 -28.56 20.60
N SER A 233 1.11 -28.15 20.07
CA SER A 233 0.49 -28.77 18.88
C SER A 233 0.78 -28.06 17.55
N ASN A 234 1.78 -27.18 17.51
CA ASN A 234 2.20 -26.45 16.30
C ASN A 234 2.71 -27.34 15.14
N GLN A 235 2.66 -28.67 15.26
CA GLN A 235 3.02 -29.62 14.20
C GLN A 235 1.83 -30.19 13.42
N LYS A 236 0.57 -30.02 13.84
CA LYS A 236 -0.59 -30.51 13.08
C LYS A 236 -1.77 -29.53 13.15
N SER A 237 -1.72 -28.51 12.30
CA SER A 237 -2.82 -27.54 12.11
C SER A 237 -4.04 -28.21 11.46
N HIS A 238 -4.84 -28.92 12.26
CA HIS A 238 -6.15 -29.45 11.91
C HIS A 238 -7.29 -28.78 12.70
N LEU A 239 -7.07 -27.57 13.21
CA LEU A 239 -8.01 -26.89 14.10
C LEU A 239 -9.05 -26.02 13.39
N LEU A 240 -9.69 -26.55 12.33
CA LEU A 240 -11.05 -26.18 11.92
C LEU A 240 -11.71 -27.36 11.17
N PRO A 241 -12.51 -28.20 11.84
CA PRO A 241 -13.35 -29.19 11.19
C PRO A 241 -14.68 -28.54 10.75
N THR A 242 -14.67 -27.61 9.78
CA THR A 242 -15.93 -27.01 9.30
C THR A 242 -16.06 -26.87 7.78
N ALA A 243 -15.14 -27.42 6.99
CA ALA A 243 -15.39 -27.59 5.55
C ALA A 243 -15.26 -29.08 5.19
N PRO A 244 -16.34 -29.77 4.76
CA PRO A 244 -16.22 -31.09 4.15
C PRO A 244 -15.29 -30.94 2.93
N ARG A 245 -14.15 -31.64 2.96
CA ARG A 245 -13.25 -31.73 1.80
C ARG A 245 -14.04 -32.34 0.65
N SER A 246 -14.29 -31.54 -0.38
CA SER A 246 -14.83 -32.05 -1.64
C SER A 246 -13.83 -33.06 -2.21
N PRO A 247 -14.26 -34.26 -2.64
CA PRO A 247 -13.38 -35.21 -3.31
C PRO A 247 -13.03 -34.68 -4.70
N SER A 248 -11.96 -33.89 -4.79
CA SER A 248 -11.37 -33.53 -6.08
C SER A 248 -10.20 -34.47 -6.34
N SER A 249 -10.44 -35.41 -7.25
CA SER A 249 -9.43 -36.24 -7.91
C SER A 249 -8.62 -35.34 -8.84
N SER A 250 -7.54 -34.74 -8.34
CA SER A 250 -6.54 -34.08 -9.18
C SER A 250 -5.19 -34.73 -8.85
N PRO A 251 -4.46 -35.26 -9.86
CA PRO A 251 -3.21 -35.97 -9.64
C PRO A 251 -2.17 -35.05 -9.00
N GLU A 252 -1.61 -35.50 -7.88
CA GLU A 252 -0.54 -34.85 -7.14
C GLU A 252 0.66 -34.56 -8.03
N PRO A 253 1.13 -33.29 -8.12
CA PRO A 253 2.44 -33.02 -8.66
C PRO A 253 3.51 -33.50 -7.65
N GLU A 254 4.45 -34.31 -8.16
CA GLU A 254 5.60 -34.84 -7.45
C GLU A 254 6.24 -33.81 -6.51
N GLU A 255 6.40 -34.23 -5.26
CA GLU A 255 7.06 -33.50 -4.19
C GLU A 255 8.52 -33.22 -4.55
N VAL A 256 8.76 -32.03 -5.12
CA VAL A 256 10.10 -31.44 -5.14
C VAL A 256 10.53 -31.29 -3.68
N LYS A 257 11.46 -32.16 -3.26
CA LYS A 257 12.20 -32.12 -1.98
C LYS A 257 12.70 -30.71 -1.70
N LYS A 258 11.87 -29.88 -1.07
CA LYS A 258 12.28 -28.63 -0.46
C LYS A 258 13.11 -29.03 0.74
N SER A 259 14.42 -28.94 0.61
CA SER A 259 15.34 -29.10 1.72
C SER A 259 14.85 -28.27 2.91
N GLU A 260 14.41 -28.99 3.92
CA GLU A 260 13.97 -28.51 5.22
C GLU A 260 15.18 -27.94 5.97
N THR A 261 15.73 -26.80 5.54
CA THR A 261 16.31 -25.88 6.52
C THR A 261 15.13 -25.22 7.20
N ASN A 262 14.55 -25.97 8.14
CA ASN A 262 13.51 -25.58 9.08
C ASN A 262 14.12 -24.62 10.11
N SER A 263 14.78 -23.57 9.62
CA SER A 263 15.11 -22.39 10.40
C SER A 263 13.76 -21.82 10.78
N GLN A 264 13.26 -22.24 11.95
CA GLN A 264 12.12 -21.62 12.61
C GLN A 264 12.30 -20.13 12.41
N ASN A 265 11.37 -19.55 11.66
CA ASN A 265 11.45 -18.19 11.21
C ASN A 265 11.41 -17.32 12.46
N ASP A 266 12.57 -17.01 13.02
CA ASP A 266 12.72 -15.92 13.97
C ASP A 266 12.12 -14.73 13.26
N ILE A 267 10.90 -14.36 13.68
CA ILE A 267 10.14 -13.28 13.06
C ILE A 267 10.88 -12.02 13.46
N LYS A 268 11.91 -11.68 12.67
CA LYS A 268 12.74 -10.51 12.89
C LYS A 268 11.82 -9.28 12.85
N ILE A 269 11.63 -8.67 14.00
CA ILE A 269 10.73 -7.54 14.21
C ILE A 269 11.24 -6.34 13.41
N LEU A 270 10.34 -5.64 12.73
CA LEU A 270 10.64 -4.40 12.03
C LEU A 270 10.71 -3.30 13.08
N GLU A 271 11.78 -2.51 13.10
CA GLU A 271 11.92 -1.41 14.05
C GLU A 271 11.76 -0.05 13.36
N TYR A 272 12.35 0.12 12.18
CA TYR A 272 12.26 1.36 11.40
C TYR A 272 11.71 1.09 10.00
N ILE A 273 10.84 1.97 9.54
CA ILE A 273 10.33 1.99 8.17
C ILE A 273 10.60 3.36 7.57
N ILE A 274 11.43 3.39 6.53
CA ILE A 274 11.92 4.61 5.90
C ILE A 274 11.18 4.78 4.57
N VAL A 275 10.60 5.97 4.37
CA VAL A 275 9.74 6.26 3.21
C VAL A 275 10.15 7.60 2.57
N PRO A 276 10.63 7.64 1.31
CA PRO A 276 10.88 8.89 0.57
C PRO A 276 9.56 9.50 0.07
N LEU A 277 8.81 10.15 0.96
CA LEU A 277 7.41 10.54 0.78
C LEU A 277 7.16 11.44 -0.45
N LEU A 278 8.10 12.34 -0.76
CA LEU A 278 7.95 13.32 -1.85
C LEU A 278 8.34 12.78 -3.23
N SER A 279 9.03 11.63 -3.30
CA SER A 279 9.46 11.04 -4.57
C SER A 279 8.43 10.06 -5.16
N ILE A 280 7.51 9.56 -4.33
CA ILE A 280 6.57 8.50 -4.73
C ILE A 280 5.31 9.11 -5.36
N ASN A 281 5.05 8.76 -6.61
CA ASN A 281 3.83 9.13 -7.33
C ASN A 281 3.08 7.86 -7.79
N PRO A 282 1.82 7.63 -7.35
CA PRO A 282 1.04 8.46 -6.44
C PRO A 282 1.34 8.20 -4.95
N GLN A 283 1.21 9.24 -4.10
CA GLN A 283 1.42 9.14 -2.65
C GLN A 283 0.41 8.21 -1.94
N SER A 284 -0.73 7.91 -2.58
CA SER A 284 -1.72 6.96 -2.07
C SER A 284 -1.19 5.54 -1.90
N LEU A 285 -0.09 5.18 -2.56
CA LEU A 285 0.55 3.86 -2.39
C LEU A 285 1.18 3.68 -1.01
N VAL A 286 1.65 4.77 -0.39
CA VAL A 286 2.33 4.73 0.91
C VAL A 286 1.47 5.25 2.05
N SER A 287 0.34 5.90 1.76
CA SER A 287 -0.57 6.43 2.78
C SER A 287 -1.06 5.41 3.83
N PRO A 288 -1.19 4.10 3.55
CA PRO A 288 -1.59 3.13 4.59
C PRO A 288 -0.48 2.82 5.60
N ILE A 289 0.80 3.07 5.30
CA ILE A 289 1.92 2.62 6.14
C ILE A 289 1.82 3.13 7.60
N PRO A 290 1.58 4.44 7.86
CA PRO A 290 1.39 4.92 9.23
C PRO A 290 0.23 4.24 9.96
N GLN A 291 -0.85 3.89 9.24
CA GLN A 291 -2.02 3.22 9.80
C GLN A 291 -1.69 1.79 10.28
N TYR A 292 -0.95 1.03 9.47
CA TYR A 292 -0.48 -0.30 9.86
C TYR A 292 0.47 -0.24 11.05
N CYS A 293 1.41 0.71 11.04
CA CYS A 293 2.34 0.92 12.15
C CYS A 293 1.61 1.30 13.44
N ALA A 294 0.63 2.21 13.36
CA ALA A 294 -0.19 2.58 14.51
C ALA A 294 -0.99 1.41 15.07
N THR A 295 -1.50 0.53 14.20
CA THR A 295 -2.22 -0.68 14.60
C THR A 295 -1.28 -1.64 15.32
N TYR A 296 -0.10 -1.88 14.76
CA TYR A 296 0.93 -2.70 15.40
C TYR A 296 1.35 -2.12 16.77
N ASN A 297 1.66 -0.82 16.83
CA ASN A 297 2.11 -0.16 18.07
C ASN A 297 1.02 -0.16 19.15
N ALA A 298 -0.26 -0.02 18.78
CA ALA A 298 -1.36 -0.15 19.73
C ALA A 298 -1.42 -1.57 20.35
N LEU A 299 -1.21 -2.61 19.54
CA LEU A 299 -1.14 -3.99 20.02
C LEU A 299 0.12 -4.23 20.87
N VAL A 300 1.26 -3.61 20.53
CA VAL A 300 2.49 -3.69 21.34
C VAL A 300 2.26 -3.08 22.72
N TYR A 301 1.58 -1.93 22.80
CA TYR A 301 1.20 -1.33 24.07
C TYR A 301 0.28 -2.23 24.90
N GLN A 302 -0.72 -2.84 24.27
CA GLN A 302 -1.58 -3.83 24.94
C GLN A 302 -0.79 -5.05 25.43
N HIS A 303 0.14 -5.55 24.62
CA HIS A 303 1.01 -6.67 24.98
C HIS A 303 1.86 -6.31 26.20
N GLN A 304 2.48 -5.13 26.22
CA GLN A 304 3.23 -4.66 27.37
C GLN A 304 2.37 -4.53 28.63
N HIS A 305 1.13 -4.04 28.51
CA HIS A 305 0.23 -3.93 29.65
C HIS A 305 -0.20 -5.32 30.18
N LEU A 306 -0.62 -6.22 29.28
CA LEU A 306 -0.99 -7.59 29.64
C LEU A 306 0.19 -8.37 30.20
N SER A 307 1.40 -8.18 29.65
CA SER A 307 2.61 -8.84 30.16
C SER A 307 2.86 -8.52 31.64
N LYS A 308 2.60 -7.28 32.07
CA LYS A 308 2.69 -6.88 33.49
C LYS A 308 1.64 -7.58 34.34
N ILE A 309 0.41 -7.73 33.85
CA ILE A 309 -0.67 -8.43 34.55
C ILE A 309 -0.39 -9.95 34.61
N CYS A 310 0.07 -10.55 33.52
CA CYS A 310 0.46 -11.95 33.47
C CYS A 310 1.56 -12.25 34.48
N ARG A 311 2.58 -11.39 34.58
CA ARG A 311 3.66 -11.54 35.57
C ARG A 311 3.20 -11.50 37.02
N THR A 312 2.10 -10.82 37.34
CA THR A 312 1.58 -10.77 38.72
C THR A 312 0.61 -11.90 39.05
N ARG A 313 0.04 -12.57 38.05
CA ARG A 313 -1.02 -13.57 38.23
C ARG A 313 -0.62 -15.00 37.90
N LEU A 314 0.33 -15.20 36.99
CA LEU A 314 0.79 -16.52 36.55
C LEU A 314 2.08 -16.91 37.27
N LYS A 315 2.37 -18.21 37.29
CA LYS A 315 3.62 -18.74 37.83
C LYS A 315 4.79 -18.37 36.92
N SER A 316 5.96 -18.08 37.50
CA SER A 316 7.14 -17.65 36.72
C SER A 316 7.51 -18.59 35.57
N SER A 317 7.28 -19.90 35.71
CA SER A 317 7.54 -20.90 34.67
C SER A 317 6.62 -20.78 33.46
N GLU A 318 5.36 -20.38 33.66
CA GLU A 318 4.35 -20.25 32.59
C GLU A 318 4.41 -18.88 31.91
N VAL A 319 4.93 -17.88 32.63
CA VAL A 319 5.02 -16.48 32.18
C VAL A 319 5.90 -16.34 30.95
N GLU A 320 7.03 -17.04 30.88
CA GLU A 320 7.96 -16.93 29.74
C GLU A 320 7.36 -17.52 28.45
N ASP A 321 6.72 -18.69 28.55
CA ASP A 321 6.05 -19.35 27.43
C ASP A 321 4.88 -18.54 26.87
N VAL A 322 4.11 -17.88 27.76
CA VAL A 322 2.92 -17.11 27.38
C VAL A 322 3.27 -15.72 26.86
N ILE A 323 4.25 -15.03 27.48
CA ILE A 323 4.62 -13.66 27.11
C ILE A 323 5.46 -13.62 25.83
N GLY A 324 6.37 -14.59 25.69
CA GLY A 324 7.39 -14.60 24.64
C GLY A 324 8.34 -13.40 24.71
N GLU A 325 9.04 -13.16 23.60
CA GLU A 325 9.99 -12.05 23.49
C GLU A 325 9.34 -10.66 23.63
N ALA A 326 10.12 -9.71 24.16
CA ALA A 326 9.71 -8.32 24.27
C ALA A 326 9.55 -7.70 22.87
N MET A 327 8.38 -7.12 22.61
CA MET A 327 8.07 -6.48 21.34
C MET A 327 8.44 -5.00 21.38
N GLU A 328 9.17 -4.54 20.38
CA GLU A 328 9.50 -3.12 20.19
C GLU A 328 8.50 -2.44 19.25
N GLU A 329 8.30 -1.14 19.44
CA GLU A 329 7.40 -0.33 18.59
C GLU A 329 8.08 0.02 17.26
N VAL A 330 7.30 -0.05 16.16
CA VAL A 330 7.74 0.32 14.81
C VAL A 330 7.68 1.84 14.66
N ARG A 331 8.75 2.46 14.16
CA ARG A 331 8.83 3.89 13.85
C ARG A 331 8.87 4.12 12.35
N VAL A 332 8.16 5.15 11.90
CA VAL A 332 8.12 5.54 10.50
C VAL A 332 8.96 6.80 10.32
N VAL A 333 9.92 6.76 9.40
CA VAL A 333 10.82 7.87 9.08
C VAL A 333 10.46 8.39 7.68
N PRO A 334 9.63 9.44 7.57
CA PRO A 334 9.41 10.11 6.30
C PRO A 334 10.65 10.93 5.95
N LEU A 335 11.20 10.65 4.78
CA LEU A 335 12.25 11.43 4.15
C LEU A 335 11.65 12.24 3.00
N GLY A 336 12.34 13.33 2.63
CA GLY A 336 11.97 14.17 1.49
C GLY A 336 12.16 13.50 0.12
N ALA A 337 12.58 14.28 -0.87
CA ALA A 337 12.76 13.81 -2.24
C ALA A 337 14.09 13.05 -2.46
N VAL A 338 14.30 11.96 -1.70
CA VAL A 338 15.58 11.22 -1.63
C VAL A 338 15.51 9.80 -2.21
N GLU A 339 14.46 9.45 -2.97
CA GLU A 339 14.33 8.12 -3.58
C GLU A 339 15.56 7.78 -4.45
N LYS A 340 16.08 8.76 -5.20
CA LYS A 340 17.22 8.54 -6.10
C LYS A 340 18.47 8.09 -5.34
N GLU A 341 18.81 8.77 -4.24
CA GLU A 341 19.99 8.44 -3.42
C GLU A 341 19.84 7.05 -2.78
N ILE A 342 18.67 6.73 -2.22
CA ILE A 342 18.41 5.40 -1.63
C ILE A 342 18.47 4.31 -2.71
N THR A 343 17.94 4.60 -3.90
CA THR A 343 17.92 3.69 -5.03
C THR A 343 19.33 3.38 -5.54
N GLU A 344 20.21 4.40 -5.60
CA GLU A 344 21.62 4.26 -5.94
C GLU A 344 22.37 3.41 -4.89
N LEU A 345 22.15 3.67 -3.59
CA LEU A 345 22.77 2.89 -2.50
C LEU A 345 22.40 1.41 -2.52
N VAL A 346 21.15 1.08 -2.85
CA VAL A 346 20.66 -0.32 -2.88
C VAL A 346 20.91 -0.97 -4.25
N GLY A 347 21.26 -0.20 -5.29
CA GLY A 347 21.43 -0.72 -6.66
C GLY A 347 20.14 -1.24 -7.29
N LEU A 348 18.99 -0.68 -6.90
CA LEU A 348 17.69 -0.96 -7.51
C LEU A 348 17.32 0.14 -8.50
N ARG A 349 16.21 -0.02 -9.24
CA ARG A 349 15.70 1.03 -10.12
C ARG A 349 14.83 2.04 -9.37
N ARG A 350 14.12 1.58 -8.34
CA ARG A 350 13.22 2.36 -7.49
C ARG A 350 13.13 1.70 -6.12
N VAL A 351 13.14 2.50 -5.06
CA VAL A 351 12.93 2.04 -3.69
C VAL A 351 11.93 2.98 -3.01
N ALA A 352 10.68 2.53 -2.94
CA ALA A 352 9.60 3.33 -2.36
C ALA A 352 9.45 3.14 -0.84
N CYS A 353 9.99 2.06 -0.28
CA CYS A 353 9.93 1.79 1.15
C CYS A 353 11.11 0.89 1.54
N LEU A 354 11.72 1.17 2.68
CA LEU A 354 12.80 0.38 3.27
C LEU A 354 12.47 0.09 4.73
N GLY A 355 12.27 -1.19 5.06
CA GLY A 355 12.14 -1.67 6.43
C GLY A 355 13.49 -2.15 6.98
N ILE A 356 13.80 -1.79 8.21
CA ILE A 356 15.01 -2.21 8.95
C ILE A 356 14.55 -3.02 10.15
N ARG A 357 15.10 -4.23 10.29
CA ARG A 357 14.83 -5.14 11.40
C ARG A 357 15.72 -4.80 12.59
N GLY A 358 15.23 -5.04 13.81
CA GLY A 358 16.00 -4.81 15.04
C GLY A 358 17.27 -5.65 15.16
N SER A 359 17.39 -6.74 14.39
CA SER A 359 18.58 -7.60 14.34
C SER A 359 19.70 -7.06 13.43
N HIS A 360 19.51 -5.90 12.79
CA HIS A 360 20.54 -5.31 11.94
C HIS A 360 21.72 -4.80 12.81
N PRO A 361 23.00 -5.13 12.49
CA PRO A 361 24.15 -4.82 13.36
C PRO A 361 24.29 -3.32 13.65
N SER A 362 24.09 -2.46 12.65
CA SER A 362 24.21 -1.00 12.81
C SER A 362 22.89 -0.28 13.11
N VAL A 363 21.84 -0.98 13.56
CA VAL A 363 20.55 -0.34 13.91
C VAL A 363 20.69 0.70 15.04
N SER A 364 21.70 0.52 15.90
CA SER A 364 22.05 1.43 16.99
C SER A 364 22.31 2.86 16.52
N LEU A 365 22.88 3.06 15.33
CA LEU A 365 23.11 4.39 14.76
C LEU A 365 21.80 5.16 14.57
N ILE A 366 20.78 4.48 14.03
CA ILE A 366 19.45 5.08 13.82
C ILE A 366 18.74 5.26 15.16
N ARG A 367 18.87 4.32 16.11
CA ARG A 367 18.32 4.45 17.47
C ARG A 367 18.86 5.68 18.20
N ASN A 368 20.16 5.95 18.06
CA ASN A 368 20.83 7.09 18.69
C ASN A 368 20.44 8.41 18.01
N LEU A 369 20.31 8.40 16.67
CA LEU A 369 19.95 9.59 15.91
C LEU A 369 18.47 9.97 16.09
N LEU A 370 17.58 8.97 16.16
CA LEU A 370 16.13 9.12 16.24
C LEU A 370 15.60 8.47 17.53
N PRO A 371 15.92 9.02 18.71
CA PRO A 371 15.42 8.49 19.97
C PRO A 371 13.90 8.61 20.04
N LYS A 372 13.28 7.84 20.95
CA LYS A 372 11.82 7.82 21.16
C LYS A 372 11.23 9.21 21.51
N SER A 373 12.05 10.10 22.06
CA SER A 373 11.70 11.48 22.40
C SER A 373 11.56 12.38 21.17
N VAL A 374 12.31 12.10 20.10
CA VAL A 374 12.35 12.91 18.88
C VAL A 374 11.39 12.35 17.84
N LEU A 375 11.42 11.03 17.63
CA LEU A 375 10.53 10.35 16.70
C LEU A 375 9.54 9.49 17.47
N HIS A 376 8.36 10.07 17.72
CA HIS A 376 7.28 9.31 18.32
C HIS A 376 6.74 8.28 17.33
N PRO A 377 6.53 7.02 17.80
CA PRO A 377 5.91 6.00 16.96
C PRO A 377 4.48 6.44 16.62
N PRO A 378 4.02 6.17 15.38
CA PRO A 378 2.63 6.45 15.02
C PRO A 378 1.70 5.64 15.93
N ARG A 379 0.64 6.28 16.42
CA ARG A 379 -0.36 5.68 17.30
C ARG A 379 -1.75 6.13 16.87
N HIS A 380 -2.73 5.25 17.11
CA HIS A 380 -4.14 5.63 17.02
C HIS A 380 -4.49 6.58 18.17
N SER A 381 -5.41 7.50 17.93
CA SER A 381 -6.02 8.32 18.98
C SER A 381 -6.92 7.50 19.91
N ILE A 382 -7.30 6.28 19.49
CA ILE A 382 -8.19 5.37 20.22
C ILE A 382 -7.39 4.18 20.75
N THR A 383 -7.67 3.80 21.99
CA THR A 383 -7.24 2.51 22.54
C THR A 383 -8.08 1.39 21.92
N LEU A 384 -7.45 0.51 21.15
CA LEU A 384 -8.14 -0.68 20.64
C LEU A 384 -8.59 -1.56 21.82
N PRO A 385 -9.74 -2.26 21.73
CA PRO A 385 -10.10 -3.27 22.70
C PRO A 385 -9.09 -4.44 22.66
N ILE A 386 -8.92 -5.13 23.79
CA ILE A 386 -8.09 -6.34 23.85
C ILE A 386 -8.82 -7.43 23.04
N PRO A 387 -8.17 -8.08 22.06
CA PRO A 387 -8.77 -9.22 21.39
C PRO A 387 -8.93 -10.38 22.40
N THR A 388 -10.17 -10.73 22.73
CA THR A 388 -10.48 -11.90 23.58
C THR A 388 -11.12 -13.00 22.72
N SER A 389 -10.77 -14.25 22.99
CA SER A 389 -11.39 -15.43 22.35
C SER A 389 -12.86 -15.58 22.74
N SER A 390 -13.21 -15.15 23.95
CA SER A 390 -14.58 -15.08 24.45
C SER A 390 -15.14 -13.67 24.28
N LEU A 391 -16.02 -13.48 23.30
CA LEU A 391 -16.83 -12.29 23.18
C LEU A 391 -18.10 -12.52 24.02
N ASN A 392 -18.11 -12.00 25.25
CA ASN A 392 -19.31 -12.01 26.07
C ASN A 392 -20.25 -10.93 25.53
N ILE A 393 -21.21 -11.32 24.68
CA ILE A 393 -22.28 -10.44 24.25
C ILE A 393 -23.21 -10.23 25.45
N HIS A 394 -23.06 -9.10 26.13
CA HIS A 394 -24.03 -8.67 27.13
C HIS A 394 -25.32 -8.28 26.43
N ASN A 395 -26.15 -9.28 26.13
CA ASN A 395 -27.54 -9.04 25.75
C ASN A 395 -28.24 -8.44 26.97
N SER A 396 -28.81 -7.25 26.81
CA SER A 396 -29.51 -6.46 27.84
C SER A 396 -30.74 -7.15 28.45
N ASN A 397 -30.98 -8.44 28.15
CA ASN A 397 -32.09 -9.24 28.66
C ASN A 397 -31.72 -10.18 29.81
N SER A 398 -30.47 -10.14 30.32
CA SER A 398 -30.11 -10.94 31.51
C SER A 398 -30.52 -10.22 32.80
N ASN A 399 -31.83 -10.26 33.09
CA ASN A 399 -32.36 -10.01 34.42
C ASN A 399 -31.94 -11.15 35.37
N ASN A 400 -30.69 -11.19 35.82
CA ASN A 400 -30.29 -12.14 36.85
C ASN A 400 -29.34 -11.52 37.87
N ILE A 401 -29.93 -11.28 39.04
CA ILE A 401 -29.38 -11.42 40.40
C ILE A 401 -28.01 -10.78 40.62
N ALA A 402 -28.09 -9.55 41.11
CA ALA A 402 -27.00 -8.77 41.66
C ALA A 402 -26.27 -9.52 42.79
N THR A 403 -25.15 -10.16 42.48
CA THR A 403 -24.10 -10.40 43.46
C THR A 403 -23.11 -9.25 43.39
N THR A 404 -23.19 -8.40 44.41
CA THR A 404 -22.49 -7.12 44.59
C THR A 404 -21.01 -7.32 44.93
N GLN A 405 -20.24 -7.96 44.06
CA GLN A 405 -18.79 -7.84 44.14
C GLN A 405 -18.34 -6.65 43.28
N LYS A 406 -18.10 -5.51 43.96
CA LYS A 406 -17.44 -4.32 43.42
C LYS A 406 -15.99 -4.64 43.07
N SER A 407 -15.76 -5.52 42.11
CA SER A 407 -14.45 -5.64 41.47
C SER A 407 -14.27 -4.38 40.62
N LYS A 408 -13.20 -3.63 40.88
CA LYS A 408 -12.81 -2.52 39.99
C LYS A 408 -12.74 -3.08 38.57
N PRO A 409 -13.36 -2.43 37.57
CA PRO A 409 -13.29 -2.93 36.20
C PRO A 409 -11.82 -3.08 35.81
N LEU A 410 -11.40 -4.32 35.59
CA LEU A 410 -10.03 -4.70 35.22
C LEU A 410 -9.64 -4.20 33.82
N ILE A 411 -10.64 -3.75 33.06
CA ILE A 411 -10.50 -3.34 31.67
C ILE A 411 -10.41 -1.81 31.65
N PRO A 412 -9.36 -1.24 31.04
CA PRO A 412 -9.23 0.21 30.90
C PRO A 412 -10.46 0.79 30.20
N GLY A 413 -10.92 1.94 30.67
CA GLY A 413 -12.07 2.64 30.09
C GLY A 413 -11.88 2.87 28.59
N VAL A 414 -12.93 2.63 27.80
CA VAL A 414 -12.90 2.86 26.36
C VAL A 414 -12.79 4.36 26.10
N HIS A 415 -11.67 4.80 25.52
CA HIS A 415 -11.50 6.19 25.08
C HIS A 415 -12.13 6.37 23.70
N TYR A 416 -13.18 7.19 23.62
CA TYR A 416 -13.79 7.59 22.35
C TYR A 416 -12.98 8.73 21.71
N ALA A 417 -12.86 8.73 20.37
CA ALA A 417 -12.29 9.86 19.64
C ALA A 417 -13.36 10.83 19.17
N ASP A 418 -13.02 12.11 19.15
CA ASP A 418 -13.89 13.17 18.66
C ASP A 418 -14.17 13.03 17.16
N LEU A 419 -15.44 13.26 16.78
CA LEU A 419 -15.85 13.30 15.39
C LEU A 419 -15.41 14.62 14.75
N HIS A 420 -14.72 14.53 13.61
CA HIS A 420 -14.24 15.69 12.87
C HIS A 420 -15.05 15.86 11.59
N ILE A 421 -15.84 16.94 11.49
CA ILE A 421 -16.59 17.28 10.27
C ILE A 421 -15.86 18.42 9.55
N LYS A 422 -15.38 18.17 8.33
CA LYS A 422 -14.69 19.15 7.48
C LYS A 422 -15.67 19.78 6.50
N GLY A 423 -15.55 21.09 6.27
CA GLY A 423 -16.29 21.78 5.20
C GLY A 423 -15.52 21.78 3.89
N ILE A 424 -16.00 21.08 2.86
CA ILE A 424 -15.43 21.12 1.51
C ILE A 424 -16.17 22.17 0.68
N LYS A 425 -15.44 23.17 0.20
CA LYS A 425 -15.96 24.20 -0.71
C LYS A 425 -16.16 23.61 -2.10
N THR A 426 -17.38 23.69 -2.60
CA THR A 426 -17.77 23.23 -3.94
C THR A 426 -18.42 24.39 -4.69
N LYS A 427 -18.15 24.51 -6.00
CA LYS A 427 -18.82 25.49 -6.84
C LYS A 427 -20.07 24.87 -7.44
N ILE A 428 -21.24 25.41 -7.11
CA ILE A 428 -22.52 25.02 -7.71
C ILE A 428 -22.93 26.14 -8.67
N PRO A 429 -23.25 25.84 -9.94
CA PRO A 429 -23.74 26.86 -10.86
C PRO A 429 -25.02 27.49 -10.29
N VAL A 430 -25.14 28.82 -10.41
CA VAL A 430 -26.30 29.55 -9.88
C VAL A 430 -27.57 29.12 -10.63
N ASP A 431 -27.45 28.87 -11.94
CA ASP A 431 -28.52 28.38 -12.79
C ASP A 431 -28.06 27.17 -13.63
N ASN A 432 -28.51 25.98 -13.24
CA ASN A 432 -28.25 24.73 -13.96
C ASN A 432 -28.87 24.73 -15.36
N ALA A 433 -30.02 25.38 -15.55
CA ALA A 433 -30.73 25.41 -16.82
C ALA A 433 -30.00 26.30 -17.83
N ALA A 434 -29.60 27.51 -17.42
CA ALA A 434 -28.81 28.42 -18.26
C ALA A 434 -27.47 27.79 -18.67
N ARG A 435 -26.77 27.12 -17.74
CA ARG A 435 -25.52 26.41 -18.06
C ARG A 435 -25.73 25.26 -19.04
N LYS A 436 -26.84 24.51 -18.90
CA LYS A 436 -27.20 23.43 -19.83
C LYS A 436 -27.54 23.99 -21.22
N ALA A 437 -28.27 25.10 -21.29
CA ALA A 437 -28.59 25.79 -22.55
C ALA A 437 -27.32 26.27 -23.26
N LYS A 438 -26.42 26.97 -22.54
CA LYS A 438 -25.11 27.41 -23.07
C LYS A 438 -24.26 26.25 -23.57
N ARG A 439 -24.23 25.12 -22.84
CA ARG A 439 -23.54 23.89 -23.28
C ARG A 439 -24.17 23.30 -24.55
N LEU A 440 -25.49 23.32 -24.68
CA LEU A 440 -26.18 22.85 -25.89
C LEU A 440 -25.90 23.75 -27.10
N GLU A 441 -25.86 25.06 -26.91
CA GLU A 441 -25.47 26.02 -27.95
C GLU A 441 -24.02 25.83 -28.38
N GLU A 442 -23.09 25.64 -27.44
CA GLU A 442 -21.69 25.36 -27.74
C GLU A 442 -21.54 24.06 -28.54
N VAL A 443 -22.29 23.01 -28.17
CA VAL A 443 -22.30 21.74 -28.92
C VAL A 443 -22.89 21.91 -30.32
N ARG A 444 -23.97 22.68 -30.47
CA ARG A 444 -24.57 23.00 -31.78
C ARG A 444 -23.58 23.77 -32.66
N LYS A 445 -22.91 24.78 -32.11
CA LYS A 445 -21.89 25.57 -32.81
C LYS A 445 -20.71 24.69 -33.27
N LYS A 446 -20.16 23.85 -32.40
CA LYS A 446 -19.10 22.87 -32.74
C LYS A 446 -19.51 21.90 -33.85
N ARG A 447 -20.78 21.46 -33.87
CA ARG A 447 -21.30 20.59 -34.94
C ARG A 447 -21.39 21.32 -36.28
N VAL A 448 -21.79 22.59 -36.29
CA VAL A 448 -21.84 23.40 -37.50
C VAL A 448 -20.42 23.66 -38.03
N GLU A 449 -19.48 24.05 -37.17
CA GLU A 449 -18.08 24.25 -37.52
C GLU A 449 -17.43 22.96 -38.09
N ALA A 450 -17.68 21.81 -37.46
CA ALA A 450 -17.19 20.52 -37.96
C ALA A 450 -17.78 20.16 -39.34
N LYS A 451 -19.06 20.49 -39.58
CA LYS A 451 -19.70 20.30 -40.90
C LYS A 451 -19.10 21.22 -41.96
N LEU A 452 -18.86 22.49 -41.65
CA LEU A 452 -18.22 23.44 -42.56
C LEU A 452 -16.79 23.00 -42.89
N LYS A 453 -15.99 22.63 -41.87
CA LYS A 453 -14.64 22.11 -42.06
C LYS A 453 -14.60 20.84 -42.92
N LYS A 454 -15.60 19.96 -42.77
CA LYS A 454 -15.74 18.78 -43.65
C LYS A 454 -16.08 19.17 -45.09
N LYS A 455 -16.95 20.17 -45.30
CA LYS A 455 -17.26 20.69 -46.65
C LYS A 455 -16.03 21.31 -47.32
N GLU A 456 -15.29 22.16 -46.60
CA GLU A 456 -14.04 22.76 -47.11
C GLU A 456 -12.99 21.72 -47.45
N ALA A 457 -12.83 20.68 -46.61
CA ALA A 457 -11.92 19.57 -46.90
C ALA A 457 -12.33 18.81 -48.18
N ASN A 458 -13.63 18.57 -48.37
CA ASN A 458 -14.15 17.92 -49.57
C ASN A 458 -13.98 18.80 -50.83
N GLU A 459 -14.19 20.11 -50.74
CA GLU A 459 -13.94 21.03 -51.87
C GLU A 459 -12.46 21.11 -52.23
N LYS A 460 -11.57 21.14 -51.23
CA LYS A 460 -10.12 21.06 -51.46
C LYS A 460 -9.70 19.75 -52.10
N ALA A 461 -10.36 18.64 -51.75
CA ALA A 461 -10.11 17.34 -52.36
C ALA A 461 -10.61 17.25 -53.81
N LYS A 462 -11.69 17.97 -54.18
CA LYS A 462 -12.19 18.03 -55.57
C LYS A 462 -11.36 18.94 -56.49
N LYS A 463 -10.63 19.90 -55.93
CA LYS A 463 -9.76 20.82 -56.67
C LYS A 463 -8.34 20.29 -56.89
N ARG A 464 -7.98 19.22 -56.19
CA ARG A 464 -6.74 18.44 -56.41
C ARG A 464 -7.06 17.30 -57.35
#